data_AF-A0A6J1ENU4-F1
#
_entry.id   AF-A0A6J1ENU4-F1
#
_cell.length_a   1.000
_cell.length_b   1.000
_cell.length_c   1.000
_cell.angle_alpha   90.00
_cell.angle_beta   90.00
_cell.angle_gamma   90.00
#
_symmetry.space_group_name_H-M   'P 1'
#
loop_
_entity.id
_entity.type
_entity.pdbx_description
1 polymer ?
#
loop_
_entity_poly.entity_id
_entity_poly.type
_entity_poly.pdbx_seq_one_letter_code
_entity_poly.pdbx_strand_id
1 'polypeptide(L)'
;MRSLALYILAFLCVATPNIEGNHLCFSSSDSDADSYKSFIQQLRQYFPINTSILYDIPILKHSLPPSQRFLTINLDNPYGEDIFVAVDVLTLRPVGYRSNDTSYVFFDAPRVAFETVFPSTCRVLLGFNSDFKSIENAAATSRLDTLLGLAPFEAAVSDLFHYRRDSVPTSFLVIIQMILEATKFKFIEQSVVNSLKNGEPFKPTLAILSLQDNWAKLSLQIQASSSLQGLFGEPIELYDSNHRTIQVDSIYYPIIIPNMALQLYQCNIGTNFIRMPSVGGDPCYVQTRTARISGLEGFCVEAQNKGWSDGNPVILSPCGEQLTQRWSFQSDGRIGYSGNCLSFNLSSYVVTYNCSEGAAGSIRWKVSVEGMISNPDSDLVLTANASRRSAMLTAEPNAKTLGQS
;
A
#
# COMPACT_ATOMS: atom_id res chain seq x y z
N MET A 1 -36.42 -43.38 22.69
CA MET A 1 -35.89 -42.36 21.78
C MET A 1 -35.04 -41.39 22.59
N ARG A 2 -33.73 -41.62 22.68
CA ARG A 2 -32.78 -40.72 23.34
C ARG A 2 -31.94 -40.08 22.25
N SER A 3 -32.07 -38.76 22.12
CA SER A 3 -31.33 -37.94 21.17
C SER A 3 -29.85 -37.97 21.54
N LEU A 4 -29.00 -38.39 20.60
CA LEU A 4 -27.55 -38.28 20.70
C LEU A 4 -27.18 -36.82 20.40
N ALA A 5 -26.77 -36.07 21.41
CA ALA A 5 -26.18 -34.75 21.21
C ALA A 5 -24.75 -34.95 20.70
N LEU A 6 -24.50 -34.64 19.42
CA LEU A 6 -23.16 -34.45 18.89
C LEU A 6 -22.55 -33.21 19.57
N TYR A 7 -21.53 -33.39 20.38
CA TYR A 7 -20.65 -32.31 20.82
C TYR A 7 -19.68 -31.99 19.68
N ILE A 8 -19.92 -30.90 18.97
CA ILE A 8 -18.93 -30.28 18.09
C ILE A 8 -17.93 -29.57 19.02
N LEU A 9 -16.74 -30.15 19.18
CA LEU A 9 -15.61 -29.48 19.80
C LEU A 9 -15.05 -28.47 18.80
N ALA A 10 -15.58 -27.25 18.83
CA ALA A 10 -14.93 -26.11 18.20
C ALA A 10 -13.69 -25.75 19.05
N PHE A 11 -12.50 -26.02 18.53
CA PHE A 11 -11.25 -25.55 19.14
C PHE A 11 -11.10 -24.04 18.89
N LEU A 12 -11.71 -23.22 19.74
CA LEU A 12 -11.38 -21.79 19.82
C LEU A 12 -9.97 -21.64 20.39
N CYS A 13 -9.00 -21.37 19.52
CA CYS A 13 -7.62 -21.11 19.91
C CYS A 13 -7.53 -19.70 20.51
N VAL A 14 -7.41 -19.61 21.83
CA VAL A 14 -7.22 -18.34 22.56
C VAL A 14 -5.72 -18.04 22.60
N ALA A 15 -5.34 -16.84 22.14
CA ALA A 15 -3.97 -16.34 22.24
C ALA A 15 -3.54 -16.29 23.72
N THR A 16 -2.55 -17.09 24.11
CA THR A 16 -1.94 -17.02 25.45
C THR A 16 -0.57 -16.33 25.36
N PRO A 17 -0.29 -15.33 26.21
CA PRO A 17 0.97 -14.61 26.17
C PRO A 17 2.01 -15.35 27.02
N ASN A 18 2.88 -16.10 26.36
CA ASN A 18 4.20 -16.46 26.87
C ASN A 18 5.21 -16.30 25.72
N ILE A 19 6.51 -16.50 25.93
CA ILE A 19 7.53 -16.30 24.88
C ILE A 19 7.36 -17.31 23.71
N GLU A 20 6.50 -18.32 23.90
CA GLU A 20 5.89 -19.27 22.95
C GLU A 20 4.45 -18.87 22.52
N GLY A 21 4.09 -17.59 22.61
CA GLY A 21 2.70 -17.15 22.77
C GLY A 21 2.29 -15.94 21.94
N ASN A 22 2.89 -15.78 20.76
CA ASN A 22 2.35 -14.93 19.70
C ASN A 22 2.18 -15.79 18.44
N HIS A 23 1.25 -16.76 18.52
CA HIS A 23 0.87 -17.56 17.37
C HIS A 23 -0.48 -17.09 16.86
N LEU A 24 -0.51 -16.60 15.63
CA LEU A 24 -1.76 -16.44 14.88
C LEU A 24 -1.98 -17.71 14.08
N CYS A 25 -3.19 -18.26 14.13
CA CYS A 25 -3.52 -19.51 13.48
C CYS A 25 -4.45 -19.26 12.28
N PHE A 26 -4.19 -19.94 11.18
CA PHE A 26 -5.16 -20.11 10.11
C PHE A 26 -5.34 -21.59 9.82
N SER A 27 -6.56 -22.07 10.04
CA SER A 27 -6.95 -23.46 9.83
C SER A 27 -7.81 -23.58 8.58
N SER A 28 -7.50 -24.56 7.74
CA SER A 28 -8.33 -24.86 6.57
C SER A 28 -9.58 -25.70 6.91
N SER A 29 -9.64 -26.34 8.09
CA SER A 29 -10.84 -27.12 8.47
C SER A 29 -12.05 -26.25 8.79
N ASP A 30 -11.84 -24.99 9.17
CA ASP A 30 -12.89 -23.98 9.44
C ASP A 30 -12.85 -22.82 8.42
N SER A 31 -12.17 -23.01 7.28
CA SER A 31 -11.92 -21.92 6.33
C SER A 31 -13.11 -21.65 5.42
N ASP A 32 -14.07 -20.91 5.94
CA ASP A 32 -14.94 -20.08 5.11
C ASP A 32 -14.30 -18.70 4.86
N ALA A 33 -14.94 -17.93 3.99
CA ALA A 33 -14.47 -16.61 3.61
C ALA A 33 -14.40 -15.61 4.78
N ASP A 34 -15.21 -15.80 5.83
CA ASP A 34 -15.27 -14.90 6.98
C ASP A 34 -14.17 -15.23 8.00
N SER A 35 -13.86 -16.51 8.20
CA SER A 35 -12.68 -16.98 8.95
C SER A 35 -11.39 -16.44 8.36
N TYR A 36 -11.23 -16.51 7.03
CA TYR A 36 -10.05 -15.98 6.34
C TYR A 36 -9.92 -14.44 6.49
N LYS A 37 -11.01 -13.69 6.31
CA LYS A 37 -11.00 -12.23 6.55
C LYS A 37 -10.62 -11.89 7.97
N SER A 38 -11.17 -12.62 8.93
CA SER A 38 -10.88 -12.42 10.36
C SER A 38 -9.41 -12.68 10.66
N PHE A 39 -8.81 -13.70 10.05
CA PHE A 39 -7.38 -13.99 10.16
C PHE A 39 -6.50 -12.87 9.55
N ILE A 40 -6.78 -12.43 8.32
CA ILE A 40 -6.04 -11.33 7.68
C ILE A 40 -6.19 -10.03 8.49
N GLN A 41 -7.37 -9.77 9.05
CA GLN A 41 -7.61 -8.61 9.89
C GLN A 41 -6.80 -8.66 11.20
N GLN A 42 -6.67 -9.83 11.83
CA GLN A 42 -5.81 -10.01 13.01
C GLN A 42 -4.34 -9.70 12.67
N LEU A 43 -3.85 -10.17 11.52
CA LEU A 43 -2.49 -9.84 11.06
C LEU A 43 -2.31 -8.32 10.89
N ARG A 44 -3.26 -7.65 10.23
CA ARG A 44 -3.24 -6.19 10.04
C ARG A 44 -3.35 -5.40 11.34
N GLN A 45 -3.95 -5.97 12.39
CA GLN A 45 -3.97 -5.37 13.72
C GLN A 45 -2.66 -5.60 14.48
N TYR A 46 -2.02 -6.77 14.29
CA TYR A 46 -0.81 -7.17 15.00
C TYR A 46 0.44 -6.43 14.51
N PHE A 47 0.70 -6.43 13.21
CA PHE A 47 1.93 -5.87 12.64
C PHE A 47 2.18 -4.38 12.98
N PRO A 48 1.17 -3.49 12.94
CA PRO A 48 1.36 -2.08 13.20
C PRO A 48 1.10 -1.65 14.66
N ILE A 49 1.10 -2.56 15.64
CA ILE A 49 0.92 -2.18 17.05
C ILE A 49 1.96 -1.12 17.46
N ASN A 50 1.48 0.03 17.96
CA ASN A 50 2.30 1.17 18.40
C ASN A 50 3.22 1.73 17.31
N THR A 51 2.70 1.86 16.09
CA THR A 51 3.41 2.44 14.95
C THR A 51 2.78 3.75 14.48
N SER A 52 3.49 4.47 13.61
CA SER A 52 2.96 5.67 12.98
C SER A 52 1.98 5.31 11.86
N ILE A 53 0.96 6.14 11.70
CA ILE A 53 -0.06 6.02 10.64
C ILE A 53 0.10 7.24 9.73
N LEU A 54 0.09 7.01 8.41
CA LEU A 54 0.14 8.08 7.42
C LEU A 54 -0.95 7.84 6.38
N TYR A 55 -1.79 8.85 6.13
CA TYR A 55 -2.96 8.75 5.24
C TYR A 55 -3.84 7.53 5.54
N ASP A 56 -4.08 7.28 6.83
CA ASP A 56 -4.87 6.13 7.33
C ASP A 56 -4.29 4.75 7.02
N ILE A 57 -3.06 4.67 6.51
CA ILE A 57 -2.34 3.42 6.31
C ILE A 57 -1.23 3.30 7.37
N PRO A 58 -1.26 2.30 8.26
CA PRO A 58 -0.21 2.06 9.23
C PRO A 58 1.14 1.71 8.58
N ILE A 59 2.24 2.15 9.19
CA ILE A 59 3.60 1.88 8.74
C ILE A 59 4.24 0.84 9.66
N LEU A 60 4.91 -0.16 9.11
CA LEU A 60 5.62 -1.15 9.92
C LEU A 60 6.70 -0.51 10.79
N LYS A 61 7.11 -1.23 11.85
CA LYS A 61 8.26 -0.85 12.67
C LYS A 61 9.52 -0.93 11.82
N HIS A 62 10.51 -0.08 12.14
CA HIS A 62 11.80 -0.05 11.46
C HIS A 62 12.93 -0.68 12.26
N SER A 63 12.74 -0.81 13.57
CA SER A 63 13.72 -1.38 14.48
C SER A 63 13.01 -2.04 15.65
N LEU A 64 13.45 -3.23 16.01
CA LEU A 64 12.99 -4.01 17.14
C LEU A 64 14.16 -4.83 17.70
N PRO A 65 14.16 -5.13 19.00
CA PRO A 65 15.08 -6.11 19.55
C PRO A 65 14.81 -7.49 18.92
N PRO A 66 15.83 -8.36 18.80
CA PRO A 66 15.67 -9.69 18.19
C PRO A 66 14.54 -10.54 18.77
N SER A 67 14.25 -10.40 20.06
CA SER A 67 13.18 -11.11 20.77
C SER A 67 11.76 -10.72 20.37
N GLN A 68 11.57 -9.60 19.67
CA GLN A 68 10.25 -9.10 19.25
C GLN A 68 10.11 -9.00 17.72
N ARG A 69 11.18 -9.29 16.98
CA ARG A 69 11.26 -9.05 15.54
C ARG A 69 10.50 -10.08 14.69
N PHE A 70 10.26 -11.27 15.22
CA PHE A 70 9.68 -12.36 14.45
C PHE A 70 8.32 -12.76 15.03
N LEU A 71 7.32 -12.80 14.15
CA LEU A 71 6.01 -13.38 14.42
C LEU A 71 6.00 -14.81 13.87
N THR A 72 5.40 -15.74 14.60
CA THR A 72 5.15 -17.09 14.09
C THR A 72 3.68 -17.24 13.76
N ILE A 73 3.38 -17.69 12.54
CA ILE A 73 2.03 -17.98 12.06
C ILE A 73 1.89 -19.49 11.97
N ASN A 74 0.91 -20.05 12.69
CA ASN A 74 0.55 -21.46 12.57
C ASN A 74 -0.41 -21.64 11.40
N LEU A 75 -0.11 -22.59 10.52
CA LEU A 75 -0.92 -22.96 9.37
C LEU A 75 -1.20 -24.45 9.44
N ASP A 76 -2.46 -24.82 9.44
CA ASP A 76 -2.88 -26.21 9.47
C ASP A 76 -3.81 -26.58 8.30
N ASN A 77 -3.95 -27.88 8.08
CA ASN A 77 -4.84 -28.47 7.09
C ASN A 77 -5.74 -29.54 7.73
N PRO A 78 -6.75 -30.09 7.01
CA PRO A 78 -7.72 -31.01 7.59
C PRO A 78 -7.13 -32.40 7.86
N TYR A 79 -5.87 -32.64 7.48
CA TYR A 79 -5.15 -33.89 7.70
C TYR A 79 -4.43 -33.91 9.05
N GLY A 80 -4.55 -32.84 9.85
CA GLY A 80 -3.87 -32.72 11.14
C GLY A 80 -2.38 -32.40 11.01
N GLU A 81 -1.99 -31.80 9.89
CA GLU A 81 -0.61 -31.36 9.63
C GLU A 81 -0.48 -29.87 9.94
N ASP A 82 0.44 -29.51 10.82
CA ASP A 82 0.69 -28.15 11.28
C ASP A 82 2.12 -27.68 10.93
N ILE A 83 2.21 -26.47 10.37
CA ILE A 83 3.49 -25.81 10.12
C ILE A 83 3.50 -24.42 10.76
N PHE A 84 4.69 -24.01 11.20
CA PHE A 84 4.90 -22.72 11.83
C PHE A 84 5.78 -21.85 10.94
N VAL A 85 5.20 -20.84 10.29
CA VAL A 85 5.93 -19.92 9.42
C VAL A 85 6.39 -18.71 10.23
N ALA A 86 7.69 -18.47 10.27
CA ALA A 86 8.25 -17.27 10.91
C ALA A 86 8.33 -16.12 9.90
N VAL A 87 7.84 -14.95 10.31
CA VAL A 87 7.75 -13.73 9.50
C VAL A 87 8.47 -12.59 10.21
N ASP A 88 9.33 -11.88 9.50
CA ASP A 88 9.95 -10.65 10.00
C ASP A 88 8.92 -9.52 10.01
N VAL A 89 8.60 -9.01 11.21
CA VAL A 89 7.57 -7.97 11.39
C VAL A 89 7.99 -6.61 10.83
N LEU A 90 9.28 -6.41 10.56
CA LEU A 90 9.80 -5.16 9.98
C LEU A 90 9.58 -5.10 8.47
N THR A 91 9.59 -6.27 7.80
CA THR A 91 9.56 -6.35 6.34
C THR A 91 8.37 -7.13 5.79
N LEU A 92 7.61 -7.81 6.65
CA LEU A 92 6.52 -8.71 6.28
C LEU A 92 6.97 -9.80 5.28
N ARG A 93 8.18 -10.34 5.51
CA ARG A 93 8.79 -11.41 4.71
C ARG A 93 8.93 -12.68 5.53
N PRO A 94 8.74 -13.87 4.94
CA PRO A 94 9.01 -15.10 5.64
C PRO A 94 10.53 -15.26 5.79
N VAL A 95 10.96 -15.68 6.98
CA VAL A 95 12.38 -15.99 7.26
C VAL A 95 12.64 -17.48 7.27
N GLY A 96 11.59 -18.28 7.45
CA GLY A 96 11.64 -19.73 7.43
C GLY A 96 10.35 -20.33 7.96
N TYR A 97 10.34 -21.64 8.10
CA TYR A 97 9.25 -22.35 8.74
C TYR A 97 9.77 -23.53 9.57
N ARG A 98 8.92 -24.06 10.46
CA ARG A 98 9.17 -25.28 11.21
C ARG A 98 8.07 -26.29 10.91
N SER A 99 8.47 -27.54 10.75
CA SER A 99 7.58 -28.70 10.80
C SER A 99 8.22 -29.71 11.75
N ASN A 100 7.45 -30.18 12.73
CA ASN A 100 7.94 -31.07 13.79
C ASN A 100 9.21 -30.47 14.46
N ASP A 101 10.28 -31.27 14.54
CA ASP A 101 11.56 -30.89 15.16
C ASP A 101 12.56 -30.29 14.16
N THR A 102 12.16 -30.01 12.92
CA THR A 102 13.03 -29.48 11.86
C THR A 102 12.59 -28.08 11.46
N SER A 103 13.54 -27.14 11.37
CA SER A 103 13.32 -25.80 10.82
C SER A 103 14.03 -25.64 9.48
N TYR A 104 13.40 -24.89 8.59
CA TYR A 104 13.89 -24.58 7.26
C TYR A 104 13.96 -23.07 7.13
N VAL A 105 15.16 -22.54 6.87
CA VAL A 105 15.42 -21.10 6.89
C VAL A 105 15.83 -20.64 5.50
N PHE A 106 15.31 -19.50 5.03
CA PHE A 106 15.68 -18.93 3.74
C PHE A 106 17.14 -18.47 3.72
N PHE A 107 17.75 -18.48 2.54
CA PHE A 107 19.17 -18.10 2.39
C PHE A 107 19.44 -16.64 2.74
N ASP A 108 18.47 -15.75 2.50
CA ASP A 108 18.54 -14.31 2.81
C ASP A 108 17.99 -13.95 4.20
N ALA A 109 17.71 -14.94 5.05
CA ALA A 109 17.21 -14.68 6.40
C ALA A 109 18.20 -13.81 7.20
N PRO A 110 17.73 -12.82 7.99
CA PRO A 110 18.60 -12.00 8.82
C PRO A 110 19.44 -12.87 9.78
N ARG A 111 20.72 -12.52 10.00
CA ARG A 111 21.61 -13.30 10.88
C ARG A 111 21.01 -13.57 12.27
N VAL A 112 20.33 -12.58 12.84
CA VAL A 112 19.65 -12.71 14.14
C VAL A 112 18.57 -13.79 14.16
N ALA A 113 17.94 -14.11 13.01
CA ALA A 113 16.94 -15.17 12.91
C ALA A 113 17.53 -16.56 13.17
N PHE A 114 18.81 -16.79 12.87
CA PHE A 114 19.46 -18.08 13.14
C PHE A 114 19.62 -18.35 14.65
N GLU A 115 19.57 -17.33 15.49
CA GLU A 115 19.65 -17.50 16.94
C GLU A 115 18.27 -17.48 17.61
N THR A 116 17.30 -16.75 17.03
CA THR A 116 16.01 -16.50 17.69
C THR A 116 14.84 -17.28 17.11
N VAL A 117 14.87 -17.69 15.85
CA VAL A 117 13.74 -18.35 15.18
C VAL A 117 13.91 -19.87 15.26
N PHE A 118 12.93 -20.51 15.90
CA PHE A 118 12.88 -21.95 16.17
C PHE A 118 14.17 -22.48 16.82
N PRO A 119 14.57 -21.94 17.99
CA PRO A 119 15.72 -22.45 18.71
C PRO A 119 15.51 -23.93 19.04
N SER A 120 16.60 -24.71 19.04
CA SER A 120 16.57 -26.15 19.38
C SER A 120 15.89 -27.07 18.35
N THR A 121 15.86 -26.69 17.08
CA THR A 121 15.40 -27.55 15.97
C THR A 121 16.57 -27.99 15.08
N CYS A 122 16.41 -29.09 14.35
CA CYS A 122 17.29 -29.47 13.26
C CYS A 122 17.14 -28.46 12.12
N ARG A 123 18.15 -27.61 11.90
CA ARG A 123 18.05 -26.54 10.91
C ARG A 123 18.55 -26.96 9.54
N VAL A 124 17.73 -26.68 8.53
CA VAL A 124 18.02 -26.86 7.12
C VAL A 124 18.01 -25.48 6.45
N LEU A 125 19.06 -25.17 5.68
CA LEU A 125 19.09 -23.95 4.88
C LEU A 125 18.41 -24.24 3.53
N LEU A 126 17.41 -23.44 3.17
CA LEU A 126 16.81 -23.48 1.84
C LEU A 126 17.81 -22.89 0.84
N GLY A 127 17.94 -23.53 -0.33
CA GLY A 127 18.87 -23.12 -1.39
C GLY A 127 18.45 -21.88 -2.18
N PHE A 128 17.55 -21.06 -1.66
CA PHE A 128 16.96 -19.90 -2.33
C PHE A 128 16.53 -18.83 -1.31
N ASN A 129 16.35 -17.60 -1.79
CA ASN A 129 15.94 -16.45 -0.98
C ASN A 129 14.40 -16.36 -0.85
N SER A 130 13.95 -15.55 0.11
CA SER A 130 12.54 -15.26 0.38
C SER A 130 11.86 -14.35 -0.65
N ASP A 131 12.59 -13.83 -1.64
CA ASP A 131 12.06 -12.97 -2.70
C ASP A 131 11.42 -13.76 -3.84
N PHE A 132 10.35 -13.23 -4.44
CA PHE A 132 9.61 -13.94 -5.48
C PHE A 132 10.46 -14.38 -6.66
N LYS A 133 11.42 -13.55 -7.10
CA LYS A 133 12.30 -13.91 -8.23
C LYS A 133 13.12 -15.15 -7.89
N SER A 134 13.69 -15.23 -6.69
CA SER A 134 14.43 -16.40 -6.25
C SER A 134 13.53 -17.63 -6.06
N ILE A 135 12.31 -17.44 -5.53
CA ILE A 135 11.37 -18.54 -5.32
C ILE A 135 10.88 -19.10 -6.67
N GLU A 136 10.49 -18.24 -7.62
CA GLU A 136 10.05 -18.63 -8.97
C GLU A 136 11.14 -19.41 -9.72
N ASN A 137 12.40 -18.96 -9.61
CA ASN A 137 13.54 -19.68 -10.19
C ASN A 137 13.70 -21.07 -9.57
N ALA A 138 13.58 -21.19 -8.24
CA ALA A 138 13.68 -22.48 -7.55
C ALA A 138 12.47 -23.39 -7.82
N ALA A 139 11.29 -22.82 -8.03
CA ALA A 139 10.05 -23.52 -8.33
C ALA A 139 9.93 -23.96 -9.79
N ALA A 140 10.78 -23.42 -10.68
CA ALA A 140 10.66 -23.56 -12.13
C ALA A 140 9.25 -23.19 -12.65
N THR A 141 8.58 -22.24 -11.98
CA THR A 141 7.25 -21.72 -12.34
C THR A 141 7.14 -20.26 -11.91
N SER A 142 6.15 -19.56 -12.44
CA SER A 142 5.86 -18.16 -12.11
C SER A 142 4.69 -18.05 -11.13
N ARG A 143 4.56 -16.90 -10.46
CA ARG A 143 3.33 -16.56 -9.72
C ARG A 143 2.10 -16.60 -10.62
N LEU A 144 2.19 -16.10 -11.85
CA LEU A 144 1.07 -16.09 -12.81
C LEU A 144 0.58 -17.50 -13.14
N ASP A 145 1.45 -18.50 -13.07
CA ASP A 145 1.11 -19.88 -13.39
C ASP A 145 0.79 -20.74 -12.17
N THR A 146 0.93 -20.20 -10.97
CA THR A 146 0.65 -20.89 -9.71
C THR A 146 -0.80 -20.64 -9.29
N LEU A 147 -1.55 -21.72 -9.04
CA LEU A 147 -2.92 -21.63 -8.54
C LEU A 147 -2.93 -21.22 -7.06
N LEU A 148 -3.86 -20.33 -6.71
CA LEU A 148 -4.16 -19.87 -5.36
C LEU A 148 -5.59 -20.26 -5.00
N GLY A 149 -5.86 -20.54 -3.73
CA GLY A 149 -7.16 -20.99 -3.25
C GLY A 149 -7.03 -22.05 -2.17
N LEU A 150 -8.15 -22.59 -1.70
CA LEU A 150 -8.18 -23.53 -0.58
C LEU A 150 -7.36 -24.81 -0.85
N ALA A 151 -7.67 -25.53 -1.93
CA ALA A 151 -6.94 -26.77 -2.26
C ALA A 151 -5.43 -26.56 -2.52
N PRO A 152 -4.99 -25.52 -3.26
CA PRO A 152 -3.56 -25.19 -3.34
C PRO A 152 -2.91 -24.87 -1.99
N PHE A 153 -3.62 -24.20 -1.09
CA PHE A 153 -3.13 -23.90 0.26
C PHE A 153 -2.94 -25.17 1.09
N GLU A 154 -3.93 -26.07 1.11
CA GLU A 154 -3.85 -27.35 1.84
C GLU A 154 -2.69 -28.23 1.33
N ALA A 155 -2.52 -28.28 0.02
CA ALA A 155 -1.39 -28.96 -0.62
C ALA A 155 -0.05 -28.32 -0.22
N ALA A 156 0.02 -26.98 -0.19
CA ALA A 156 1.22 -26.25 0.22
C ALA A 156 1.59 -26.56 1.68
N VAL A 157 0.61 -26.59 2.60
CA VAL A 157 0.85 -26.99 4.00
C VAL A 157 1.40 -28.42 4.07
N SER A 158 0.80 -29.35 3.33
CA SER A 158 1.24 -30.76 3.32
C SER A 158 2.64 -30.95 2.73
N ASP A 159 2.95 -30.26 1.63
CA ASP A 159 4.26 -30.31 0.99
C ASP A 159 5.37 -29.78 1.90
N LEU A 160 5.08 -28.72 2.66
CA LEU A 160 6.02 -28.15 3.63
C LEU A 160 6.15 -29.05 4.86
N PHE A 161 5.06 -29.61 5.37
CA PHE A 161 5.06 -30.51 6.52
C PHE A 161 5.90 -31.77 6.27
N HIS A 162 5.72 -32.41 5.12
CA HIS A 162 6.48 -33.61 4.73
C HIS A 162 7.85 -33.30 4.09
N TYR A 163 8.20 -32.02 3.95
CA TYR A 163 9.38 -31.54 3.24
C TYR A 163 9.58 -32.21 1.86
N ARG A 164 8.61 -32.02 0.98
CA ARG A 164 8.73 -32.42 -0.43
C ARG A 164 9.59 -31.41 -1.17
N ARG A 165 10.91 -31.61 -1.15
CA ARG A 165 11.94 -30.64 -1.61
C ARG A 165 11.56 -29.88 -2.89
N ASP A 166 11.07 -30.56 -3.92
CA ASP A 166 10.76 -29.95 -5.22
C ASP A 166 9.48 -29.08 -5.18
N SER A 167 8.57 -29.34 -4.24
CA SER A 167 7.34 -28.57 -4.05
C SER A 167 7.52 -27.36 -3.13
N VAL A 168 8.50 -27.38 -2.23
CA VAL A 168 8.71 -26.31 -1.22
C VAL A 168 8.68 -24.89 -1.82
N PRO A 169 9.37 -24.58 -2.94
CA PRO A 169 9.32 -23.24 -3.51
C PRO A 169 7.91 -22.85 -3.98
N THR A 170 7.19 -23.74 -4.66
CA THR A 170 5.81 -23.50 -5.13
C THR A 170 4.85 -23.33 -3.95
N SER A 171 5.00 -24.10 -2.87
CA SER A 171 4.22 -23.95 -1.64
C SER A 171 4.38 -22.55 -1.03
N PHE A 172 5.59 -21.98 -1.09
CA PHE A 172 5.82 -20.60 -0.65
C PHE A 172 5.19 -19.56 -1.56
N LEU A 173 5.13 -19.78 -2.88
CA LEU A 173 4.37 -18.88 -3.77
C LEU A 173 2.89 -18.82 -3.37
N VAL A 174 2.30 -19.94 -2.94
CA VAL A 174 0.91 -19.99 -2.46
C VAL A 174 0.76 -19.25 -1.13
N ILE A 175 1.54 -19.63 -0.12
CA ILE A 175 1.43 -19.09 1.25
C ILE A 175 1.72 -17.58 1.30
N ILE A 176 2.78 -17.12 0.63
CA ILE A 176 3.15 -15.70 0.64
C ILE A 176 2.03 -14.87 0.00
N GLN A 177 1.51 -15.29 -1.15
CA GLN A 177 0.47 -14.54 -1.85
C GLN A 177 -0.86 -14.55 -1.11
N MET A 178 -1.28 -15.70 -0.57
CA MET A 178 -2.55 -15.82 0.14
C MET A 178 -2.53 -15.16 1.52
N ILE A 179 -1.38 -15.05 2.18
CA ILE A 179 -1.33 -14.56 3.56
C ILE A 179 -0.65 -13.20 3.63
N LEU A 180 0.61 -13.12 3.22
CA LEU A 180 1.42 -11.91 3.41
C LEU A 180 1.02 -10.81 2.42
N GLU A 181 0.79 -11.14 1.15
CA GLU A 181 0.35 -10.15 0.16
C GLU A 181 -1.10 -9.71 0.39
N ALA A 182 -1.98 -10.63 0.80
CA ALA A 182 -3.32 -10.29 1.26
C ALA A 182 -3.31 -9.40 2.52
N THR A 183 -2.35 -9.60 3.43
CA THR A 183 -2.17 -8.71 4.58
C THR A 183 -1.79 -7.28 4.14
N LYS A 184 -0.96 -7.14 3.10
CA LYS A 184 -0.53 -5.84 2.54
C LYS A 184 -1.63 -5.14 1.73
N PHE A 185 -2.49 -5.87 1.01
CA PHE A 185 -3.46 -5.30 0.07
C PHE A 185 -4.84 -5.93 0.17
N LYS A 186 -5.87 -5.10 0.34
CA LYS A 186 -7.28 -5.53 0.39
C LYS A 186 -7.76 -6.12 -0.93
N PHE A 187 -7.22 -5.68 -2.06
CA PHE A 187 -7.55 -6.26 -3.37
C PHE A 187 -7.13 -7.73 -3.49
N ILE A 188 -5.96 -8.09 -2.95
CA ILE A 188 -5.45 -9.47 -2.94
C ILE A 188 -6.25 -10.31 -1.95
N GLU A 189 -6.52 -9.78 -0.75
CA GLU A 189 -7.45 -10.41 0.21
C GLU A 189 -8.80 -10.73 -0.44
N GLN A 190 -9.43 -9.77 -1.11
CA GLN A 190 -10.74 -9.95 -1.74
C GLN A 190 -10.70 -10.99 -2.87
N SER A 191 -9.58 -11.12 -3.58
CA SER A 191 -9.39 -12.15 -4.61
C SER A 191 -9.39 -13.55 -3.99
N VAL A 192 -8.70 -13.74 -2.86
CA VAL A 192 -8.73 -15.00 -2.11
C VAL A 192 -10.11 -15.28 -1.52
N VAL A 193 -10.76 -14.27 -0.94
CA VAL A 193 -12.15 -14.36 -0.45
C VAL A 193 -13.11 -14.85 -1.53
N ASN A 194 -12.99 -14.34 -2.76
CA ASN A 194 -13.83 -14.75 -3.88
C ASN A 194 -13.57 -16.22 -4.26
N SER A 195 -12.30 -16.64 -4.26
CA SER A 195 -11.92 -18.05 -4.48
C SER A 195 -12.55 -18.98 -3.43
N LEU A 196 -12.46 -18.60 -2.14
CA LEU A 196 -13.05 -19.39 -1.04
C LEU A 196 -14.59 -19.47 -1.15
N LYS A 197 -15.26 -18.37 -1.50
CA LYS A 197 -16.73 -18.34 -1.65
C LYS A 197 -17.21 -19.21 -2.82
N ASN A 198 -16.45 -19.25 -3.90
CA ASN A 198 -16.82 -19.98 -5.11
C ASN A 198 -16.32 -21.43 -5.09
N GLY A 199 -15.40 -21.77 -4.19
CA GLY A 199 -14.75 -23.09 -4.16
C GLY A 199 -13.76 -23.32 -5.30
N GLU A 200 -13.38 -22.26 -6.03
CA GLU A 200 -12.59 -22.37 -7.27
C GLU A 200 -11.23 -21.69 -7.10
N PRO A 201 -10.11 -22.42 -7.30
CA PRO A 201 -8.78 -21.83 -7.36
C PRO A 201 -8.65 -20.81 -8.51
N PHE A 202 -7.72 -19.86 -8.36
CA PHE A 202 -7.47 -18.84 -9.37
C PHE A 202 -5.97 -18.63 -9.59
N LYS A 203 -5.60 -18.16 -10.79
CA LYS A 203 -4.27 -17.64 -11.08
C LYS A 203 -4.22 -16.13 -10.80
N PRO A 204 -3.16 -15.60 -10.19
CA PRO A 204 -3.05 -14.17 -9.96
C PRO A 204 -2.95 -13.41 -11.28
N THR A 205 -3.51 -12.20 -11.32
CA THR A 205 -3.51 -11.32 -12.50
C THR A 205 -2.31 -10.37 -12.47
N LEU A 206 -2.05 -9.68 -13.60
CA LEU A 206 -1.05 -8.60 -13.63
C LEU A 206 -1.34 -7.49 -12.61
N ALA A 207 -2.61 -7.22 -12.31
CA ALA A 207 -2.99 -6.28 -11.25
C ALA A 207 -2.43 -6.71 -9.89
N ILE A 208 -2.61 -7.99 -9.52
CA ILE A 208 -2.07 -8.57 -8.28
C ILE A 208 -0.54 -8.48 -8.27
N LEU A 209 0.13 -8.95 -9.34
CA LEU A 209 1.60 -8.93 -9.41
C LEU A 209 2.17 -7.52 -9.32
N SER A 210 1.56 -6.55 -10.01
CA SER A 210 2.03 -5.16 -9.98
C SER A 210 1.94 -4.54 -8.58
N LEU A 211 0.95 -4.92 -7.76
CA LEU A 211 0.87 -4.51 -6.35
C LEU A 211 1.99 -5.16 -5.51
N GLN A 212 2.18 -6.48 -5.66
CA GLN A 212 3.21 -7.24 -4.95
C GLN A 212 4.61 -6.69 -5.23
N ASP A 213 4.93 -6.46 -6.50
CA ASP A 213 6.25 -6.00 -6.95
C ASP A 213 6.54 -4.54 -6.55
N ASN A 214 5.50 -3.72 -6.40
CA ASN A 214 5.65 -2.29 -6.09
C ASN A 214 5.34 -1.92 -4.63
N TRP A 215 5.01 -2.84 -3.73
CA TRP A 215 4.66 -2.51 -2.34
C TRP A 215 5.72 -1.64 -1.63
N ALA A 216 7.01 -1.95 -1.80
CA ALA A 216 8.10 -1.16 -1.22
C ALA A 216 8.22 0.24 -1.85
N LYS A 217 8.03 0.36 -3.17
CA LYS A 217 8.06 1.64 -3.90
C LYS A 217 6.86 2.51 -3.56
N LEU A 218 5.66 1.91 -3.49
CA LEU A 218 4.44 2.56 -3.04
C LEU A 218 4.62 3.10 -1.62
N SER A 219 5.15 2.29 -0.70
CA SER A 219 5.43 2.73 0.67
C SER A 219 6.38 3.93 0.71
N LEU A 220 7.44 3.92 -0.11
CA LEU A 220 8.39 5.03 -0.22
C LEU A 220 7.71 6.29 -0.75
N GLN A 221 7.02 6.20 -1.88
CA GLN A 221 6.38 7.36 -2.50
C GLN A 221 5.27 7.94 -1.62
N ILE A 222 4.48 7.11 -0.96
CA ILE A 222 3.46 7.55 0.01
C ILE A 222 4.12 8.31 1.16
N GLN A 223 5.19 7.77 1.77
CA GLN A 223 5.85 8.44 2.89
C GLN A 223 6.56 9.74 2.48
N ALA A 224 7.23 9.73 1.33
CA ALA A 224 7.89 10.91 0.77
C ALA A 224 6.87 12.02 0.40
N SER A 225 5.68 11.63 -0.06
CA SER A 225 4.64 12.56 -0.53
C SER A 225 4.15 13.54 0.54
N SER A 226 4.37 13.26 1.83
CA SER A 226 4.06 14.21 2.92
C SER A 226 4.73 15.58 2.74
N SER A 227 5.92 15.62 2.13
CA SER A 227 6.66 16.85 1.82
C SER A 227 6.11 17.62 0.61
N LEU A 228 5.27 16.98 -0.22
CA LEU A 228 4.62 17.58 -1.38
C LEU A 228 3.13 17.26 -1.42
N GLN A 229 2.50 17.31 -0.26
CA GLN A 229 1.04 17.25 -0.12
C GLN A 229 0.42 16.05 -0.86
N GLY A 230 0.95 14.83 -0.69
CA GLY A 230 0.37 13.63 -1.30
C GLY A 230 0.78 13.34 -2.74
N LEU A 231 1.55 14.21 -3.40
CA LEU A 231 2.13 13.96 -4.72
C LEU A 231 3.41 13.12 -4.61
N PHE A 232 3.55 12.15 -5.51
CA PHE A 232 4.74 11.31 -5.58
C PHE A 232 5.87 12.04 -6.28
N GLY A 233 7.11 11.71 -5.91
CA GLY A 233 8.28 12.20 -6.62
C GLY A 233 8.39 11.59 -8.02
N GLU A 234 7.98 10.33 -8.16
CA GLU A 234 7.97 9.59 -9.42
C GLU A 234 6.68 8.75 -9.57
N PRO A 235 6.16 8.60 -10.80
CA PRO A 235 5.02 7.73 -11.05
C PRO A 235 5.37 6.25 -10.84
N ILE A 236 4.39 5.48 -10.36
CA ILE A 236 4.46 4.03 -10.22
C ILE A 236 3.47 3.39 -11.19
N GLU A 237 3.97 2.50 -12.03
CA GLU A 237 3.15 1.72 -12.95
C GLU A 237 2.49 0.54 -12.24
N LEU A 238 1.16 0.54 -12.22
CA LEU A 238 0.31 -0.56 -11.77
C LEU A 238 -0.56 -1.06 -12.93
N TYR A 239 -1.14 -2.25 -12.78
CA TYR A 239 -2.08 -2.81 -13.76
C TYR A 239 -3.50 -2.84 -13.21
N ASP A 240 -4.49 -2.60 -14.08
CA ASP A 240 -5.89 -2.89 -13.78
C ASP A 240 -6.26 -4.34 -14.12
N SER A 241 -7.50 -4.73 -13.78
CA SER A 241 -8.03 -6.08 -14.08
C SER A 241 -8.18 -6.36 -15.59
N ASN A 242 -8.06 -5.36 -16.47
CA ASN A 242 -8.12 -5.48 -17.92
C ASN A 242 -6.72 -5.44 -18.58
N HIS A 243 -5.66 -5.58 -17.79
CA HIS A 243 -4.26 -5.52 -18.24
C HIS A 243 -3.83 -4.15 -18.81
N ARG A 244 -4.50 -3.07 -18.41
CA ARG A 244 -4.10 -1.70 -18.76
C ARG A 244 -3.19 -1.14 -17.68
N THR A 245 -2.17 -0.41 -18.11
CA THR A 245 -1.25 0.28 -17.22
C THR A 245 -1.89 1.55 -16.66
N ILE A 246 -1.78 1.74 -15.35
CA ILE A 246 -2.15 2.95 -14.62
C ILE A 246 -0.87 3.54 -14.04
N GLN A 247 -0.55 4.78 -14.40
CA GLN A 247 0.56 5.53 -13.83
C GLN A 247 0.07 6.28 -12.59
N VAL A 248 0.34 5.74 -11.42
CA VAL A 248 -0.04 6.35 -10.14
C VAL A 248 1.05 7.30 -9.69
N ASP A 249 0.73 8.57 -9.57
CA ASP A 249 1.66 9.62 -9.17
C ASP A 249 1.21 10.43 -7.96
N SER A 250 0.21 9.95 -7.22
CA SER A 250 -0.23 10.55 -5.96
C SER A 250 -1.05 9.57 -5.12
N ILE A 251 -1.30 9.94 -3.86
CA ILE A 251 -2.21 9.23 -2.97
C ILE A 251 -3.70 9.33 -3.38
N TYR A 252 -4.04 10.22 -4.31
CA TYR A 252 -5.42 10.55 -4.67
C TYR A 252 -6.09 9.50 -5.56
N TYR A 253 -5.34 8.52 -6.03
CA TYR A 253 -5.89 7.41 -6.79
C TYR A 253 -6.67 6.47 -5.84
N PRO A 254 -7.92 6.12 -6.17
CA PRO A 254 -8.77 5.28 -5.30
C PRO A 254 -8.24 3.84 -5.12
N ILE A 255 -7.23 3.45 -5.89
CA ILE A 255 -6.55 2.15 -5.78
C ILE A 255 -5.38 2.15 -4.78
N ILE A 256 -5.10 3.28 -4.12
CA ILE A 256 -3.99 3.44 -3.18
C ILE A 256 -4.49 3.39 -1.74
N ILE A 257 -5.03 4.49 -1.20
CA ILE A 257 -5.43 4.58 0.22
C ILE A 257 -6.42 3.48 0.62
N PRO A 258 -7.53 3.24 -0.13
CA PRO A 258 -8.49 2.22 0.27
C PRO A 258 -7.95 0.80 0.22
N ASN A 259 -6.95 0.54 -0.63
CA ASN A 259 -6.45 -0.80 -0.96
C ASN A 259 -5.24 -1.21 -0.12
N MET A 260 -4.25 -0.32 0.01
CA MET A 260 -3.02 -0.61 0.76
C MET A 260 -3.33 -0.61 2.25
N ALA A 261 -3.06 -1.74 2.92
CA ALA A 261 -3.42 -1.94 4.32
C ALA A 261 -2.24 -1.73 5.27
N LEU A 262 -1.00 -1.91 4.80
CA LEU A 262 0.24 -1.71 5.55
C LEU A 262 1.32 -1.13 4.64
N GLN A 263 2.17 -0.25 5.19
CA GLN A 263 3.35 0.29 4.49
C GLN A 263 4.65 -0.27 5.07
N LEU A 264 5.61 -0.55 4.21
CA LEU A 264 6.99 -0.78 4.62
C LEU A 264 7.59 0.53 5.14
N TYR A 265 8.25 0.54 6.29
CA TYR A 265 8.95 1.73 6.74
C TYR A 265 10.09 2.09 5.77
N GLN A 266 10.08 3.32 5.27
CA GLN A 266 11.11 3.85 4.36
C GLN A 266 11.67 5.18 4.87
N CYS A 267 10.80 5.99 5.47
CA CYS A 267 11.09 7.36 5.85
C CYS A 267 10.72 7.64 7.30
N ASN A 268 11.50 8.51 7.93
CA ASN A 268 11.13 9.05 9.23
C ASN A 268 10.06 10.14 9.06
N ILE A 269 8.78 9.82 9.24
CA ILE A 269 7.68 10.77 9.00
C ILE A 269 7.40 11.72 10.18
N GLY A 270 8.22 11.69 11.24
CA GLY A 270 8.06 12.59 12.38
C GLY A 270 8.29 14.07 12.01
N THR A 271 7.55 14.98 12.64
CA THR A 271 7.64 16.43 12.41
C THR A 271 8.59 17.15 13.38
N ASN A 272 9.10 16.47 14.40
CA ASN A 272 9.85 17.07 15.53
C ASN A 272 11.37 17.03 15.36
N PHE A 273 11.89 16.91 14.14
CA PHE A 273 13.34 16.95 13.92
C PHE A 273 13.69 17.86 12.75
N ILE A 274 14.75 18.63 12.94
CA ILE A 274 15.32 19.47 11.91
C ILE A 274 16.09 18.55 10.96
N ARG A 275 15.64 18.44 9.70
CA ARG A 275 16.39 17.75 8.65
C ARG A 275 17.43 18.69 8.06
N MET A 276 18.68 18.23 8.01
CA MET A 276 19.70 18.90 7.20
C MET A 276 19.44 18.63 5.71
N PRO A 277 19.69 19.60 4.81
CA PRO A 277 19.60 19.37 3.36
C PRO A 277 20.57 18.26 2.93
N SER A 278 20.07 17.24 2.22
CA SER A 278 20.90 16.19 1.62
C SER A 278 21.39 16.62 0.24
N VAL A 279 22.70 16.55 -0.01
CA VAL A 279 23.34 16.93 -1.28
C VAL A 279 23.12 15.88 -2.39
N GLY A 280 22.48 14.75 -2.09
CA GLY A 280 22.20 13.67 -3.04
C GLY A 280 20.73 13.47 -3.40
N GLY A 281 19.85 14.39 -2.99
CA GLY A 281 18.41 14.14 -2.94
C GLY A 281 18.05 13.20 -1.79
N ASP A 282 17.06 13.57 -0.99
CA ASP A 282 16.50 12.68 0.02
C ASP A 282 15.29 11.98 -0.61
N PRO A 283 15.28 10.64 -0.78
CA PRO A 283 14.14 9.94 -1.38
C PRO A 283 12.86 10.09 -0.55
N CYS A 284 12.99 10.54 0.71
CA CYS A 284 11.89 10.87 1.60
C CYS A 284 11.46 12.34 1.54
N TYR A 285 12.00 13.12 0.61
CA TYR A 285 11.66 14.52 0.41
C TYR A 285 11.47 14.84 -1.07
N VAL A 286 10.22 15.12 -1.43
CA VAL A 286 9.82 15.57 -2.76
C VAL A 286 9.74 17.09 -2.73
N GLN A 287 10.71 17.76 -3.36
CA GLN A 287 10.76 19.22 -3.35
C GLN A 287 9.74 19.84 -4.32
N THR A 288 9.66 19.29 -5.53
CA THR A 288 8.76 19.77 -6.58
C THR A 288 8.31 18.63 -7.48
N ARG A 289 7.08 18.69 -7.99
CA ARG A 289 6.55 17.77 -9.00
C ARG A 289 5.70 18.53 -10.00
N THR A 290 5.91 18.24 -11.29
CA THR A 290 5.07 18.81 -12.35
C THR A 290 4.03 17.79 -12.78
N ALA A 291 2.75 18.11 -12.59
CA ALA A 291 1.62 17.24 -12.90
C ALA A 291 0.48 18.04 -13.56
N ARG A 292 -0.53 17.32 -14.04
CA ARG A 292 -1.79 17.94 -14.47
C ARG A 292 -2.73 18.03 -13.27
N ILE A 293 -3.62 19.01 -13.31
CA ILE A 293 -4.75 19.09 -12.40
C ILE A 293 -5.99 18.77 -13.22
N SER A 294 -6.61 17.62 -12.94
CA SER A 294 -7.89 17.23 -13.53
C SER A 294 -8.98 17.27 -12.46
N GLY A 295 -10.16 17.73 -12.81
CA GLY A 295 -11.27 17.81 -11.87
C GLY A 295 -12.62 17.58 -12.55
N LEU A 296 -13.41 18.63 -12.63
CA LEU A 296 -14.81 18.61 -13.03
C LEU A 296 -15.00 17.95 -14.41
N GLU A 297 -15.78 16.86 -14.45
CA GLU A 297 -16.03 15.99 -15.62
C GLU A 297 -14.77 15.59 -16.43
N GLY A 298 -13.62 15.46 -15.77
CA GLY A 298 -12.38 15.06 -16.42
C GLY A 298 -11.71 16.18 -17.24
N PHE A 299 -12.15 17.43 -17.13
CA PHE A 299 -11.42 18.57 -17.69
C PHE A 299 -10.16 18.86 -16.88
N CYS A 300 -9.15 19.38 -17.58
CA CYS A 300 -7.89 19.80 -17.01
C CYS A 300 -7.82 21.32 -16.81
N VAL A 301 -7.14 21.73 -15.76
CA VAL A 301 -6.82 23.13 -15.47
C VAL A 301 -5.77 23.63 -16.46
N GLU A 302 -6.07 24.72 -17.15
CA GLU A 302 -5.24 25.28 -18.22
C GLU A 302 -5.05 26.80 -18.08
N ALA A 303 -3.80 27.27 -18.17
CA ALA A 303 -3.51 28.70 -18.30
C ALA A 303 -3.86 29.19 -19.72
N GLN A 304 -4.80 30.14 -19.82
CA GLN A 304 -5.37 30.58 -21.10
C GLN A 304 -4.31 31.29 -21.97
N ASN A 305 -4.35 31.10 -23.30
CA ASN A 305 -3.60 31.88 -24.31
C ASN A 305 -2.07 32.00 -24.19
N LYS A 306 -1.38 31.14 -23.41
CA LYS A 306 0.09 31.20 -23.21
C LYS A 306 0.61 32.56 -22.69
N GLY A 307 -0.27 33.42 -22.17
CA GLY A 307 0.12 34.73 -21.66
C GLY A 307 1.01 34.59 -20.43
N TRP A 308 2.17 35.22 -20.44
CA TRP A 308 3.08 35.29 -19.27
C TRP A 308 2.82 36.51 -18.39
N SER A 309 1.85 37.36 -18.76
CA SER A 309 1.46 38.53 -17.98
C SER A 309 0.66 38.13 -16.75
N ASP A 310 0.85 38.88 -15.68
CA ASP A 310 0.02 38.79 -14.48
C ASP A 310 -1.46 38.96 -14.79
N GLY A 311 -2.28 38.16 -14.10
CA GLY A 311 -3.73 38.16 -14.30
C GLY A 311 -4.20 37.30 -15.48
N ASN A 312 -3.31 36.54 -16.13
CA ASN A 312 -3.72 35.62 -17.19
C ASN A 312 -4.74 34.59 -16.63
N PRO A 313 -5.94 34.47 -17.22
CA PRO A 313 -6.99 33.60 -16.69
C PRO A 313 -6.61 32.12 -16.74
N VAL A 314 -7.17 31.36 -15.79
CA VAL A 314 -7.10 29.90 -15.77
C VAL A 314 -8.49 29.34 -16.06
N ILE A 315 -8.55 28.36 -16.97
CA ILE A 315 -9.79 27.79 -17.50
C ILE A 315 -9.81 26.26 -17.44
N LEU A 316 -11.00 25.67 -17.58
CA LEU A 316 -11.18 24.25 -17.85
C LEU A 316 -11.05 23.95 -19.35
N SER A 317 -10.25 22.95 -19.69
CA SER A 317 -9.97 22.56 -21.08
C SER A 317 -9.78 21.05 -21.20
N PRO A 318 -10.10 20.40 -22.34
CA PRO A 318 -9.84 18.98 -22.52
C PRO A 318 -8.37 18.65 -22.22
N CYS A 319 -8.15 17.57 -21.47
CA CYS A 319 -6.80 17.17 -21.08
C CYS A 319 -5.95 16.80 -22.30
N GLY A 320 -4.72 17.30 -22.35
CA GLY A 320 -3.76 17.01 -23.42
C GLY A 320 -2.30 17.16 -22.98
N GLU A 321 -1.38 17.11 -23.95
CA GLU A 321 0.08 17.17 -23.70
C GLU A 321 0.67 18.59 -23.66
N GLN A 322 -0.18 19.62 -23.75
CA GLN A 322 0.26 21.00 -23.80
C GLN A 322 0.89 21.50 -22.49
N LEU A 323 1.93 22.32 -22.62
CA LEU A 323 2.62 22.94 -21.48
C LEU A 323 1.69 23.81 -20.63
N THR A 324 0.63 24.39 -21.22
CA THR A 324 -0.38 25.21 -20.53
C THR A 324 -1.20 24.45 -19.49
N GLN A 325 -1.13 23.11 -19.46
CA GLN A 325 -1.78 22.25 -18.46
C GLN A 325 -0.80 21.60 -17.47
N ARG A 326 0.49 21.98 -17.52
CA ARG A 326 1.52 21.43 -16.63
C ARG A 326 1.77 22.39 -15.48
N TRP A 327 1.43 21.93 -14.27
CA TRP A 327 1.51 22.71 -13.04
C TRP A 327 2.59 22.14 -12.13
N SER A 328 3.53 22.98 -11.71
CA SER A 328 4.65 22.61 -10.85
C SER A 328 4.30 22.86 -9.38
N PHE A 329 3.95 21.81 -8.67
CA PHE A 329 3.72 21.84 -7.23
C PHE A 329 5.04 22.00 -6.49
N GLN A 330 5.06 22.87 -5.49
CA GLN A 330 6.21 23.14 -4.64
C GLN A 330 5.90 22.79 -3.18
N SER A 331 6.91 22.35 -2.44
CA SER A 331 6.80 21.98 -1.02
C SER A 331 6.36 23.14 -0.11
N ASP A 332 6.48 24.39 -0.56
CA ASP A 332 6.02 25.59 0.15
C ASP A 332 4.54 25.95 -0.12
N GLY A 333 3.82 25.11 -0.86
CA GLY A 333 2.40 25.28 -1.16
C GLY A 333 2.11 26.07 -2.43
N ARG A 334 3.12 26.56 -3.16
CA ARG A 334 2.90 27.23 -4.44
C ARG A 334 2.64 26.21 -5.56
N ILE A 335 1.72 26.56 -6.45
CA ILE A 335 1.46 25.81 -7.69
C ILE A 335 1.92 26.69 -8.86
N GLY A 336 3.05 26.35 -9.45
CA GLY A 336 3.72 27.15 -10.47
C GLY A 336 3.30 26.84 -11.90
N TYR A 337 3.39 27.85 -12.75
CA TYR A 337 3.25 27.75 -14.21
C TYR A 337 4.18 28.77 -14.87
N SER A 338 5.19 28.30 -15.61
CA SER A 338 6.08 29.12 -16.45
C SER A 338 6.68 30.37 -15.76
N GLY A 339 7.04 30.26 -14.46
CA GLY A 339 7.59 31.36 -13.66
C GLY A 339 6.56 32.14 -12.84
N ASN A 340 5.27 31.99 -13.14
CA ASN A 340 4.15 32.51 -12.37
C ASN A 340 3.58 31.43 -11.43
N CYS A 341 2.69 31.83 -10.55
CA CYS A 341 2.00 31.01 -9.56
C CYS A 341 0.48 31.09 -9.78
N LEU A 342 -0.21 29.99 -9.51
CA LEU A 342 -1.66 29.95 -9.42
C LEU A 342 -2.11 30.87 -8.27
N SER A 343 -3.03 31.77 -8.55
CA SER A 343 -3.58 32.73 -7.60
C SER A 343 -5.04 33.02 -7.91
N PHE A 344 -5.68 33.87 -7.11
CA PHE A 344 -7.01 34.40 -7.38
C PHE A 344 -7.05 35.90 -7.10
N ASN A 345 -7.86 36.62 -7.88
CA ASN A 345 -8.03 38.07 -7.74
C ASN A 345 -9.17 38.43 -6.78
N LEU A 346 -9.40 39.73 -6.56
CA LEU A 346 -10.47 40.24 -5.68
C LEU A 346 -11.89 39.88 -6.14
N SER A 347 -12.05 39.49 -7.41
CA SER A 347 -13.32 38.99 -7.97
C SER A 347 -13.40 37.46 -7.92
N SER A 348 -12.54 36.80 -7.14
CA SER A 348 -12.43 35.35 -6.98
C SER A 348 -12.08 34.58 -8.26
N TYR A 349 -11.70 35.23 -9.36
CA TYR A 349 -11.23 34.53 -10.54
C TYR A 349 -9.81 34.04 -10.35
N VAL A 350 -9.57 32.79 -10.75
CA VAL A 350 -8.27 32.15 -10.68
C VAL A 350 -7.44 32.56 -11.88
N VAL A 351 -6.22 33.01 -11.61
CA VAL A 351 -5.30 33.61 -12.56
C VAL A 351 -3.88 33.12 -12.30
N THR A 352 -2.98 33.30 -13.26
CA THR A 352 -1.54 33.21 -12.99
C THR A 352 -1.00 34.57 -12.59
N TYR A 353 -0.16 34.61 -11.57
CA TYR A 353 0.42 35.84 -11.02
C TYR A 353 1.87 35.63 -10.60
N ASN A 354 2.70 36.66 -10.63
CA ASN A 354 4.09 36.62 -10.24
C ASN A 354 4.28 36.03 -8.83
N CYS A 355 5.08 34.96 -8.73
CA CYS A 355 5.33 34.25 -7.47
C CYS A 355 6.07 35.07 -6.40
N SER A 356 6.76 36.14 -6.79
CA SER A 356 7.56 37.00 -5.92
C SER A 356 6.83 38.25 -5.44
N GLU A 357 5.79 38.67 -6.15
CA GLU A 357 5.02 39.89 -5.89
C GLU A 357 3.61 39.62 -5.35
N GLY A 358 3.12 38.38 -5.46
CA GLY A 358 1.82 37.99 -4.93
C GLY A 358 1.72 38.22 -3.42
N ALA A 359 0.60 38.79 -2.97
CA ALA A 359 0.27 38.80 -1.54
C ALA A 359 0.35 37.34 -1.05
N ALA A 360 1.23 37.08 -0.06
CA ALA A 360 1.59 35.73 0.38
C ALA A 360 0.37 34.82 0.66
N GLY A 361 -0.78 35.45 0.96
CA GLY A 361 -2.06 34.79 1.18
C GLY A 361 -2.67 34.10 -0.04
N SER A 362 -2.68 34.69 -1.24
CA SER A 362 -3.49 34.18 -2.37
C SER A 362 -2.77 33.19 -3.30
N ILE A 363 -1.46 33.00 -3.12
CA ILE A 363 -0.61 32.16 -3.99
C ILE A 363 -0.28 30.79 -3.37
N ARG A 364 -0.72 30.54 -2.14
CA ARG A 364 -0.52 29.28 -1.42
C ARG A 364 -1.76 28.41 -1.55
N TRP A 365 -1.54 27.13 -1.78
CA TRP A 365 -2.59 26.14 -1.94
C TRP A 365 -2.24 24.88 -1.16
N LYS A 366 -3.27 24.29 -0.56
CA LYS A 366 -3.24 23.03 0.14
C LYS A 366 -4.06 22.01 -0.63
N VAL A 367 -3.49 20.85 -0.94
CA VAL A 367 -4.20 19.73 -1.55
C VAL A 367 -4.56 18.73 -0.44
N SER A 368 -5.85 18.56 -0.18
CA SER A 368 -6.36 17.62 0.82
C SER A 368 -6.27 16.18 0.33
N VAL A 369 -6.34 15.20 1.24
CA VAL A 369 -6.44 13.76 0.91
C VAL A 369 -7.62 13.40 0.01
N GLU A 370 -8.66 14.24 0.00
CA GLU A 370 -9.84 14.09 -0.88
C GLU A 370 -9.62 14.71 -2.27
N GLY A 371 -8.43 15.28 -2.55
CA GLY A 371 -8.12 15.97 -3.80
C GLY A 371 -8.65 17.41 -3.87
N MET A 372 -9.10 17.99 -2.75
CA MET A 372 -9.55 19.39 -2.70
C MET A 372 -8.34 20.33 -2.66
N ILE A 373 -8.29 21.31 -3.54
CA ILE A 373 -7.24 22.33 -3.57
C ILE A 373 -7.79 23.60 -2.91
N SER A 374 -7.34 23.92 -1.70
CA SER A 374 -7.83 25.06 -0.91
C SER A 374 -6.74 26.07 -0.60
N ASN A 375 -7.11 27.34 -0.46
CA ASN A 375 -6.22 28.39 -0.02
C ASN A 375 -6.29 28.48 1.52
N PRO A 376 -5.15 28.31 2.24
CA PRO A 376 -5.17 28.26 3.70
C PRO A 376 -5.41 29.62 4.38
N ASP A 377 -5.24 30.73 3.66
CA ASP A 377 -5.38 32.08 4.21
C ASP A 377 -6.80 32.64 4.03
N SER A 378 -7.58 32.10 3.08
CA SER A 378 -8.96 32.53 2.79
C SER A 378 -10.02 31.45 2.95
N ASP A 379 -9.62 30.19 3.19
CA ASP A 379 -10.49 28.99 3.21
C ASP A 379 -11.30 28.76 1.92
N LEU A 380 -10.92 29.42 0.82
CA LEU A 380 -11.54 29.23 -0.50
C LEU A 380 -10.96 27.99 -1.20
N VAL A 381 -11.78 27.33 -2.02
CA VAL A 381 -11.40 26.15 -2.82
C VAL A 381 -11.36 26.47 -4.31
N LEU A 382 -10.42 25.84 -5.00
CA LEU A 382 -10.29 25.89 -6.45
C LEU A 382 -11.46 25.12 -7.09
N THR A 383 -12.31 25.82 -7.82
CA THR A 383 -13.48 25.25 -8.49
C THR A 383 -13.75 25.93 -9.83
N ALA A 384 -14.85 25.58 -10.49
CA ALA A 384 -15.39 26.29 -11.62
C ALA A 384 -16.92 26.32 -11.54
N ASN A 385 -17.54 27.41 -11.99
CA ASN A 385 -18.99 27.58 -11.97
C ASN A 385 -19.75 26.68 -12.96
N ALA A 386 -19.06 26.06 -13.91
CA ALA A 386 -19.64 25.20 -14.92
C ALA A 386 -18.64 24.15 -15.39
N SER A 387 -19.14 22.93 -15.62
CA SER A 387 -18.36 21.86 -16.25
C SER A 387 -18.41 21.98 -17.77
N ARG A 388 -17.65 22.93 -18.32
CA ARG A 388 -17.56 23.08 -19.77
C ARG A 388 -16.20 23.64 -20.18
N ARG A 389 -15.84 23.37 -21.43
CA ARG A 389 -14.67 23.98 -22.07
C ARG A 389 -14.71 25.50 -21.94
N SER A 390 -13.56 26.07 -21.59
CA SER A 390 -13.35 27.51 -21.39
C SER A 390 -14.11 28.12 -20.22
N ALA A 391 -14.69 27.31 -19.33
CA ALA A 391 -15.17 27.82 -18.04
C ALA A 391 -13.98 28.36 -17.24
N MET A 392 -14.10 29.59 -16.71
CA MET A 392 -13.08 30.18 -15.86
C MET A 392 -13.09 29.51 -14.49
N LEU A 393 -11.90 29.27 -13.94
CA LEU A 393 -11.78 28.78 -12.58
C LEU A 393 -12.01 29.93 -11.59
N THR A 394 -12.59 29.57 -10.45
CA THR A 394 -12.92 30.47 -9.36
C THR A 394 -12.42 29.90 -8.03
N ALA A 395 -12.16 30.80 -7.08
CA ALA A 395 -11.88 30.48 -5.69
C ALA A 395 -13.14 30.77 -4.86
N GLU A 396 -13.83 29.73 -4.41
CA GLU A 396 -15.15 29.84 -3.77
C GLU A 396 -15.18 29.16 -2.40
N PRO A 397 -16.08 29.52 -1.49
CA PRO A 397 -16.27 28.77 -0.25
C PRO A 397 -16.61 27.31 -0.55
N ASN A 398 -16.12 26.39 0.27
CA ASN A 398 -16.39 24.97 0.10
C ASN A 398 -17.90 24.68 0.24
N ALA A 399 -18.55 24.26 -0.85
CA ALA A 399 -19.97 23.93 -0.86
C ALA A 399 -20.32 22.73 0.07
N LYS A 400 -19.36 21.82 0.34
CA LYS A 400 -19.59 20.70 1.27
C LYS A 400 -19.77 21.14 2.72
N THR A 401 -19.19 22.28 3.12
CA THR A 401 -19.36 22.86 4.47
C THR A 401 -20.61 23.72 4.62
N LEU A 402 -21.20 24.19 3.51
CA LEU A 402 -22.43 25.01 3.49
C LEU A 402 -23.72 24.18 3.68
N GLY A 403 -23.63 22.85 3.60
CA GLY A 403 -24.76 21.93 3.82
C GLY A 403 -24.84 21.32 5.23
N GLN A 404 -23.97 21.76 6.17
CA GLN A 404 -23.93 21.27 7.56
C GLN A 404 -24.19 22.36 8.61
N SER A 405 -24.68 23.54 8.22
CA SER A 405 -25.11 24.61 9.14
C SER A 405 -26.61 24.56 9.42
#